data_AF-A0AAU9XQM8-F1
#
_entry.id   AF-A0AAU9XQM8-F1
#
_cell.length_a   1.000
_cell.length_b   1.000
_cell.length_c   1.000
_cell.angle_alpha   90.00
_cell.angle_beta   90.00
_cell.angle_gamma   90.00
#
_symmetry.space_group_name_H-M   'P 1'
#
loop_
_entity.id
_entity.type
_entity.pdbx_description
1 polymer ?
#
loop_
_entity_poly.entity_id
_entity_poly.type
_entity_poly.pdbx_seq_one_letter_code
_entity_poly.pdbx_strand_id
1 'polypeptide(L)' 'MGCVTRQIHLILIMEYLPYGDLLDYLIKCQGARDRYYLGEGRAQDLTNYDLVLFAKQIAAGMVFLGTRGVSGILIT' A
#
# COMPACT_ATOMS: atom_id res chain seq x y z
N MET A 1 -11.16 -10.94 5.02
CA MET A 1 -9.95 -11.61 5.54
C MET A 1 -10.30 -13.03 5.90
N GLY A 2 -9.52 -13.99 5.43
CA GLY A 2 -9.60 -15.39 5.85
C GLY A 2 -8.29 -15.81 6.50
N CYS A 3 -8.28 -16.91 7.24
CA CYS A 3 -7.05 -17.51 7.72
C CYS A 3 -7.12 -19.04 7.71
N VAL A 4 -5.97 -19.68 7.56
CA VAL A 4 -5.81 -21.12 7.71
C VAL A 4 -4.90 -21.36 8.91
N THR A 5 -5.46 -21.97 9.95
CA THR A 5 -4.79 -22.18 11.24
C THR A 5 -4.54 -23.66 11.56
N ARG A 6 -5.03 -24.58 10.72
CA ARG A 6 -4.93 -26.04 10.94
C ARG A 6 -3.62 -26.66 10.45
N GLN A 7 -2.76 -25.88 9.80
CA GLN A 7 -1.46 -26.32 9.30
C GLN A 7 -0.34 -25.85 10.25
N ILE A 8 0.86 -26.42 10.11
CA ILE A 8 2.04 -26.03 10.89
C ILE A 8 2.38 -24.55 10.69
N HIS A 9 1.97 -23.96 9.57
CA HIS A 9 2.17 -22.54 9.26
C HIS A 9 0.84 -21.81 9.20
N LEU A 10 0.78 -20.66 9.88
CA LEU A 10 -0.36 -19.76 9.85
C LEU A 10 -0.38 -19.02 8.51
N ILE A 11 -1.49 -19.13 7.77
CA ILE A 11 -1.67 -18.44 6.49
C ILE A 11 -2.79 -17.42 6.64
N LEU A 12 -2.52 -16.19 6.22
CA LEU A 12 -3.50 -15.11 6.15
C LEU A 12 -3.91 -14.88 4.70
N ILE A 13 -5.21 -14.89 4.44
CA ILE A 13 -5.79 -14.64 3.13
C ILE A 13 -6.28 -13.19 3.12
N MET A 14 -5.59 -12.36 2.33
CA MET A 14 -5.87 -10.94 2.14
C MET A 14 -6.22 -10.64 0.69
N GLU A 15 -6.71 -9.43 0.45
CA GLU A 15 -6.87 -8.89 -0.91
C GLU A 15 -5.51 -8.84 -1.62
N TYR A 16 -5.52 -9.18 -2.92
CA TYR A 16 -4.33 -9.09 -3.75
C TYR A 16 -4.14 -7.66 -4.26
N LEU A 17 -2.95 -7.10 -4.02
CA LEU A 17 -2.54 -5.78 -4.49
C LEU A 17 -1.60 -5.94 -5.70
N PRO A 18 -2.05 -5.72 -6.95
CA PRO A 18 -1.25 -5.98 -8.15
C PRO A 18 -0.02 -5.06 -8.28
N TYR A 19 -0.05 -3.90 -7.64
CA TYR A 19 1.01 -2.89 -7.69
C TYR A 19 1.95 -2.91 -6.48
N GLY A 20 1.75 -3.85 -5.56
CA GLY A 20 2.53 -3.90 -4.31
C GLY A 20 2.17 -2.75 -3.36
N ASP A 21 3.16 -2.32 -2.58
CA ASP A 21 2.98 -1.21 -1.65
C ASP A 21 3.07 0.16 -2.34
N LEU A 22 2.51 1.18 -1.69
CA LEU A 22 2.44 2.52 -2.26
C LEU A 22 3.82 3.18 -2.43
N LEU A 23 4.79 2.84 -1.58
CA LEU A 23 6.13 3.42 -1.67
C LEU A 23 6.86 2.91 -2.92
N ASP A 24 6.86 1.60 -3.10
CA ASP A 24 7.43 0.91 -4.26
C ASP A 24 6.75 1.39 -5.54
N TYR A 25 5.42 1.53 -5.53
CA TYR A 25 4.68 2.11 -6.65
C TYR A 25 5.10 3.54 -6.98
N LEU A 26 5.19 4.43 -5.98
CA LEU A 26 5.58 5.84 -6.19
C LEU A 26 7.02 5.97 -6.71
N ILE A 27 7.96 5.14 -6.21
CA ILE A 27 9.35 5.11 -6.67
C ILE A 27 9.41 4.70 -8.16
N LYS A 28 8.64 3.68 -8.56
CA LYS A 28 8.56 3.22 -9.96
C LYS A 28 7.97 4.28 -10.89
N CYS A 29 6.99 5.07 -10.44
CA CYS A 29 6.37 6.14 -11.22
C CYS A 29 7.31 7.34 -11.44
N GLN A 30 8.22 7.63 -10.51
CA GLN A 30 9.20 8.73 -10.67
C GLN A 30 10.27 8.46 -11.73
N GLY A 31 10.35 7.22 -12.27
CA GLY A 31 11.34 6.87 -13.28
C GLY A 31 12.78 6.85 -12.75
N ALA A 32 12.95 6.74 -11.43
CA ALA A 32 14.26 6.55 -10.82
C ALA A 32 14.84 5.21 -11.29
N ARG A 33 15.81 5.28 -12.21
CA ARG A 33 16.65 4.13 -12.60
C ARG A 33 17.60 3.80 -11.45
N ASP A 34 17.08 3.24 -10.37
CA ASP A 34 17.93 2.58 -9.39
C ASP A 34 18.32 1.19 -9.92
N ARG A 35 19.52 0.71 -9.56
CA ARG A 35 20.07 -0.59 -9.99
C ARG A 35 19.19 -1.78 -9.60
N TYR A 36 18.25 -1.57 -8.68
CA TYR A 36 17.28 -2.55 -8.20
C TYR A 36 16.03 -2.69 -9.09
N TYR A 37 15.71 -1.70 -9.94
CA TYR A 37 14.53 -1.70 -10.81
C TYR A 37 14.87 -1.99 -12.28
N LEU A 38 15.89 -2.83 -12.49
CA LEU A 38 16.43 -3.16 -13.80
C LEU A 38 15.56 -4.21 -14.53
N GLY A 39 14.28 -3.92 -14.74
CA GLY A 39 13.40 -4.85 -15.47
C GLY A 39 11.92 -4.52 -15.43
N GLU A 40 11.46 -3.78 -14.41
CA GLU A 40 10.10 -3.27 -14.38
C GLU A 40 10.08 -1.89 -15.05
N GLY A 41 9.41 -1.80 -16.20
CA GLY A 41 9.21 -0.53 -16.90
C GLY A 41 8.58 0.52 -15.98
N ARG A 42 8.70 1.81 -16.33
CA ARG A 42 8.06 2.92 -15.59
C ARG A 42 6.61 2.55 -15.28
N ALA A 43 6.27 2.55 -14.00
CA ALA A 43 4.88 2.61 -13.59
C ALA A 43 4.29 3.94 -14.10
N GLN A 44 2.98 3.97 -14.32
CA GLN A 44 2.25 5.06 -14.97
C GLN A 44 2.67 6.46 -14.47
N ASP A 45 2.74 7.46 -15.35
CA ASP A 45 3.03 8.83 -14.93
C ASP A 45 1.88 9.36 -14.05
N LEU A 46 2.22 9.72 -12.80
CA LEU A 46 1.28 10.22 -11.82
C LEU A 46 1.02 11.72 -11.99
N THR A 47 -0.25 12.11 -11.86
CA THR A 47 -0.64 13.52 -11.77
C THR A 47 -0.71 13.97 -10.31
N ASN A 48 -0.69 15.29 -10.08
CA ASN A 48 -0.93 15.85 -8.74
C ASN A 48 -2.29 15.42 -8.17
N TYR A 49 -3.27 15.17 -9.02
CA TYR A 49 -4.58 14.71 -8.60
C TYR A 49 -4.53 13.29 -8.01
N ASP A 50 -3.73 12.40 -8.60
CA ASP A 50 -3.58 11.03 -8.11
C ASP A 50 -2.93 10.99 -6.73
N LEU A 51 -1.92 11.84 -6.50
CA LEU A 51 -1.29 11.98 -5.17
C LEU A 51 -2.29 12.45 -4.11
N VAL A 52 -3.13 13.44 -4.44
CA VAL A 52 -4.20 13.91 -3.54
C VAL A 52 -5.23 12.82 -3.31
N LEU A 53 -5.55 12.01 -4.33
CA LEU A 53 -6.49 10.91 -4.23
C LEU A 53 -5.99 9.81 -3.29
N PHE A 54 -4.71 9.44 -3.39
CA PHE A 54 -4.08 8.49 -2.45
C PHE A 54 -4.16 8.99 -1.02
N ALA A 55 -3.77 10.26 -0.78
CA ALA A 55 -3.85 10.86 0.55
C ALA A 55 -5.28 10.85 1.11
N LYS A 56 -6.29 11.16 0.28
CA LYS A 56 -7.70 11.13 0.67
C LYS A 56 -8.14 9.72 1.07
N GLN A 57 -7.77 8.69 0.31
CA GLN A 57 -8.15 7.31 0.59
C GLN A 57 -7.50 6.79 1.88
N ILE A 58 -6.22 7.10 2.10
CA ILE A 58 -5.52 6.77 3.34
C ILE A 58 -6.19 7.45 4.53
N ALA A 59 -6.47 8.75 4.43
CA ALA A 59 -7.16 9.50 5.49
C ALA A 59 -8.53 8.90 5.83
N ALA A 60 -9.32 8.53 4.82
CA ALA A 60 -10.61 7.87 5.03
C ALA A 60 -10.47 6.52 5.74
N GLY A 61 -9.48 5.71 5.37
CA GLY A 61 -9.15 4.47 6.07
C GLY A 61 -8.76 4.70 7.53
N MET A 62 -7.94 5.72 7.79
CA MET A 62 -7.51 6.07 9.16
C MET A 62 -8.68 6.57 10.01
N VAL A 63 -9.61 7.36 9.45
CA VAL A 63 -10.84 7.75 10.16
C VAL A 63 -11.64 6.51 10.56
N PHE A 64 -11.83 5.56 9.65
CA PHE A 64 -12.53 4.32 9.95
C PHE A 64 -11.87 3.52 11.07
N LEU A 65 -10.54 3.36 11.04
CA LEU A 65 -9.78 2.69 12.10
C LEU A 65 -9.92 3.41 13.44
N GLY A 66 -9.82 4.74 13.45
CA GLY A 66 -10.00 5.58 14.63
C GLY A 66 -11.38 5.43 15.27
N THR A 67 -12.45 5.34 14.47
CA THR A 67 -13.82 5.11 14.99
C THR A 67 -13.99 3.74 15.64
N ARG A 68 -13.10 2.78 15.36
CA ARG A 68 -13.13 1.42 15.92
C ARG A 68 -12.17 1.24 17.10
N GLY A 69 -11.57 2.33 17.60
CA GLY A 69 -10.63 2.28 18.71
C GLY A 69 -9.29 1.62 18.35
N VAL A 70 -9.01 1.43 17.05
CA VAL A 70 -7.71 0.95 16.58
C VAL A 70 -6.79 2.16 16.50
N SER A 71 -6.14 2.44 17.63
CA SER A 71 -5.06 3.43 17.73
C SER A 71 -3.73 2.69 17.83
N GLY A 72 -2.96 2.73 16.75
CA GLY A 72 -1.68 2.02 16.67
C GLY A 72 -0.67 2.80 15.83
N ILE A 73 0.09 3.65 16.53
CA ILE A 73 1.43 4.19 16.18
C ILE A 73 1.47 5.18 15.00
N LEU A 74 2.07 6.36 15.24
CA LEU A 74 2.02 7.61 14.47
C LEU A 74 0.65 8.29 14.51
N ILE A 75 0.35 9.09 15.54
CA ILE A 75 0.33 10.58 15.51
C ILE A 75 0.18 11.06 16.99
N THR A 76 1.26 11.07 17.76
CA THR A 76 1.42 11.92 18.96
C THR A 76 2.90 12.22 19.09
#